data_AF-A0A2X4SWB8-F1
#
_entry.id   AF-A0A2X4SWB8-F1
#
_cell.length_a   1.000
_cell.length_b   1.000
_cell.length_c   1.000
_cell.angle_alpha   90.00
_cell.angle_beta   90.00
_cell.angle_gamma   90.00
#
_symmetry.space_group_name_H-M   'P 1'
#
loop_
_entity.id
_entity.type
_entity.pdbx_description
1 polymer ?
#
loop_
_entity_poly.entity_id
_entity_poly.type
_entity_poly.pdbx_seq_one_letter_code
_entity_poly.pdbx_strand_id
1 'polypeptide(L)'
;MTAAAPATPPLINAEPTEPAPANQAPVVAQTAPSREVKLTFAQIAPPPGSMALRGVNPNGGIEFGMRSDEVASKAVLNLEYTPSPSLLPVQSQLKVYLNDELMGVLPVTKEQLGKKTLAQVPINPLFITDFNRVRLEFVGHYRDVCENPASSTLWLDIGRNSAWI
;
A
#
# COMPACT_ATOMS: atom_id res chain seq x y z
N MET A 1 46.44 -81.68 17.83
CA MET A 1 45.45 -80.68 17.39
C MET A 1 45.50 -79.52 18.38
N THR A 2 46.06 -78.38 17.95
CA THR A 2 45.84 -76.99 18.47
C THR A 2 46.93 -76.13 17.82
N ALA A 3 46.54 -75.28 16.87
CA ALA A 3 47.47 -74.42 16.14
C ALA A 3 47.39 -72.97 16.65
N ALA A 4 48.57 -72.39 16.85
CA ALA A 4 48.82 -71.05 17.38
C ALA A 4 48.81 -69.97 16.27
N ALA A 5 48.73 -68.72 16.73
CA ALA A 5 48.64 -67.46 15.98
C ALA A 5 49.75 -67.20 14.93
N PRO A 6 49.55 -66.15 14.09
CA PRO A 6 50.58 -65.10 14.02
C PRO A 6 50.05 -63.64 13.85
N ALA A 7 51.01 -62.70 13.80
CA ALA A 7 50.93 -61.23 13.85
C ALA A 7 50.95 -60.50 12.47
N THR A 8 50.76 -59.16 12.51
CA THR A 8 50.63 -58.02 11.53
C THR A 8 51.71 -57.87 10.40
N PRO A 9 51.66 -56.95 9.35
CA PRO A 9 50.98 -55.61 9.12
C PRO A 9 50.52 -55.34 7.62
N PRO A 10 50.42 -54.11 6.99
CA PRO A 10 49.91 -52.75 7.32
C PRO A 10 48.79 -52.17 6.36
N LEU A 11 48.44 -50.89 6.57
CA LEU A 11 47.38 -50.01 5.99
C LEU A 11 47.45 -49.70 4.48
N ILE A 12 46.29 -49.58 3.79
CA ILE A 12 46.10 -48.76 2.57
C ILE A 12 44.70 -48.08 2.58
N ASN A 13 44.71 -46.78 2.32
CA ASN A 13 43.60 -45.83 2.22
C ASN A 13 42.39 -46.31 1.38
N ALA A 14 41.18 -46.01 1.87
CA ALA A 14 40.00 -45.85 1.02
C ALA A 14 39.66 -44.35 0.93
N GLU A 15 39.78 -43.82 -0.28
CA GLU A 15 39.51 -42.43 -0.66
C GLU A 15 38.00 -42.10 -0.52
N PRO A 16 37.62 -40.89 -0.05
CA PRO A 16 36.24 -40.46 -0.04
C PRO A 16 35.75 -40.24 -1.48
N THR A 17 34.62 -40.83 -1.85
CA THR A 17 33.92 -40.49 -3.09
C THR A 17 33.49 -39.03 -3.04
N GLU A 18 34.17 -38.20 -3.83
CA GLU A 18 33.87 -36.78 -4.02
C GLU A 18 32.45 -36.62 -4.62
N PRO A 19 31.52 -35.88 -3.98
CA PRO A 19 30.27 -35.52 -4.62
C PRO A 19 30.55 -34.53 -5.74
N ALA A 20 30.04 -34.84 -6.94
CA ALA A 20 30.10 -33.97 -8.11
C ALA A 20 29.65 -32.54 -7.77
N PRO A 21 30.27 -31.50 -8.35
CA PRO A 21 29.85 -30.13 -8.11
C PRO A 21 28.43 -29.94 -8.66
N ALA A 22 27.49 -29.69 -7.76
CA ALA A 22 26.19 -29.17 -8.13
C ALA A 22 26.43 -27.83 -8.83
N ASN A 23 26.13 -27.79 -10.13
CA ASN A 23 26.19 -26.60 -10.95
C ASN A 23 25.22 -25.57 -10.37
N GLN A 24 25.73 -24.69 -9.50
CA GLN A 24 24.98 -23.52 -9.03
C GLN A 24 24.81 -22.62 -10.23
N ALA A 25 23.68 -22.76 -10.93
CA ALA A 25 23.26 -21.79 -11.90
C ALA A 25 23.28 -20.42 -11.21
N PRO A 26 23.96 -19.41 -11.77
CA PRO A 26 23.92 -18.09 -11.20
C PRO A 26 22.46 -17.65 -11.20
N VAL A 27 21.88 -17.45 -10.02
CA VAL A 27 20.67 -16.64 -9.87
C VAL A 27 21.06 -15.26 -10.34
N VAL A 28 20.83 -14.99 -11.63
CA VAL A 28 20.90 -13.65 -12.19
C VAL A 28 19.79 -12.90 -11.47
N ALA A 29 20.15 -12.17 -10.41
CA ALA A 29 19.30 -11.11 -9.91
C ALA A 29 19.13 -10.15 -11.09
N GLN A 30 18.02 -10.29 -11.81
CA GLN A 30 17.60 -9.32 -12.80
C GLN A 30 17.23 -8.06 -12.02
N THR A 31 18.22 -7.23 -11.74
CA THR A 31 18.01 -5.88 -11.22
C THR A 31 17.48 -5.06 -12.40
N ALA A 32 16.17 -5.20 -12.68
CA ALA A 32 15.50 -4.30 -13.59
C ALA A 32 15.68 -2.87 -13.06
N PRO A 33 15.94 -1.88 -13.93
CA PRO A 33 16.09 -0.50 -13.49
C PRO A 33 14.79 -0.04 -12.81
N SER A 34 14.85 0.24 -11.52
CA SER A 34 13.73 0.76 -10.74
C SER A 34 13.83 2.27 -10.61
N ARG A 35 12.70 2.97 -10.72
CA ARG A 35 12.61 4.41 -10.48
C ARG A 35 11.47 4.71 -9.50
N GLU A 36 11.70 5.66 -8.59
CA GLU A 36 10.67 6.20 -7.72
C GLU A 36 9.92 7.34 -8.41
N VAL A 37 8.59 7.29 -8.37
CA VAL A 37 7.71 8.28 -9.01
C VAL A 37 6.80 8.87 -7.95
N LYS A 38 6.95 10.17 -7.70
CA LYS A 38 6.09 10.90 -6.77
C LYS A 38 5.05 11.73 -7.52
N LEU A 39 3.78 11.38 -7.39
CA LEU A 39 2.67 12.13 -8.00
C LEU A 39 1.89 12.87 -6.92
N THR A 40 1.97 14.20 -6.90
CA THR A 40 1.24 15.01 -5.91
C THR A 40 -0.16 15.34 -6.40
N PHE A 41 -1.14 15.43 -5.49
CA PHE A 41 -2.51 15.80 -5.84
C PHE A 41 -2.58 17.20 -6.46
N ALA A 42 -1.66 18.10 -6.11
CA ALA A 42 -1.53 19.39 -6.79
C ALA A 42 -1.28 19.27 -8.31
N GLN A 43 -0.72 18.15 -8.79
CA GLN A 43 -0.45 17.88 -10.21
C GLN A 43 -1.56 17.08 -10.90
N ILE A 44 -2.12 16.09 -10.21
CA ILE A 44 -3.05 15.11 -10.81
C ILE A 44 -4.53 15.33 -10.47
N ALA A 45 -4.83 16.03 -9.37
CA ALA A 45 -6.22 16.27 -8.98
C ALA A 45 -6.79 17.48 -9.73
N PRO A 46 -8.12 17.50 -9.99
CA PRO A 46 -8.77 18.66 -10.59
C PRO A 46 -8.46 19.96 -9.83
N PRO A 47 -8.29 21.10 -10.52
CA PRO A 47 -8.09 22.40 -9.86
C PRO A 47 -9.17 22.62 -8.79
N PRO A 48 -8.82 22.99 -7.53
CA PRO A 48 -7.56 23.60 -7.08
C PRO A 48 -6.46 22.63 -6.58
N GLY A 49 -6.60 21.32 -6.79
CA GLY A 49 -5.67 20.31 -6.28
C GLY A 49 -5.94 19.89 -4.83
N SER A 50 -7.10 20.25 -4.30
CA SER A 50 -7.66 19.79 -3.03
C SER A 50 -9.11 19.37 -3.26
N MET A 51 -9.62 18.44 -2.47
CA MET A 51 -10.99 17.95 -2.62
C MET A 51 -11.76 18.10 -1.33
N ALA A 52 -12.97 18.64 -1.41
CA ALA A 52 -13.88 18.74 -0.29
C ALA A 52 -14.95 17.65 -0.41
N LEU A 53 -14.90 16.67 0.48
CA LEU A 53 -15.92 15.64 0.58
C LEU A 53 -16.97 16.13 1.59
N ARG A 54 -18.24 16.14 1.19
CA ARG A 54 -19.36 16.63 2.01
C ARG A 54 -20.42 15.53 2.11
N GLY A 55 -21.32 15.60 3.10
CA GLY A 55 -22.38 14.58 3.26
C GLY A 55 -23.22 14.34 1.99
N VAL A 56 -23.51 15.41 1.23
CA VAL A 56 -24.27 15.32 -0.05
C VAL A 56 -23.43 14.89 -1.25
N ASN A 57 -22.11 15.08 -1.19
CA ASN A 57 -21.18 14.67 -2.22
C ASN A 57 -19.95 14.05 -1.54
N PRO A 58 -20.06 12.78 -1.11
CA PRO A 58 -19.02 12.12 -0.34
C PRO A 58 -17.84 11.66 -1.22
N ASN A 59 -17.94 11.78 -2.54
CA ASN A 59 -17.02 11.16 -3.47
C ASN A 59 -16.05 12.18 -4.07
N GLY A 60 -14.76 11.84 -4.08
CA GLY A 60 -13.71 12.57 -4.80
C GLY A 60 -12.96 11.63 -5.73
N GLY A 61 -12.72 12.03 -6.97
CA GLY A 61 -12.06 11.22 -7.98
C GLY A 61 -10.78 11.88 -8.48
N ILE A 62 -9.71 11.08 -8.63
CA ILE A 62 -8.45 11.49 -9.24
C ILE A 62 -8.02 10.41 -10.22
N GLU A 63 -7.49 10.83 -11.36
CA GLU A 63 -7.02 9.91 -12.39
C GLU A 63 -5.52 10.14 -12.60
N PHE A 64 -4.78 9.06 -12.78
CA PHE A 64 -3.37 9.14 -13.11
C PHE A 64 -2.97 8.00 -14.05
N GLY A 65 -2.04 8.33 -14.95
CA GLY A 65 -1.46 7.35 -15.86
C GLY A 65 -0.12 6.82 -15.35
N MET A 66 0.16 5.56 -15.65
CA MET A 66 1.50 4.97 -15.58
C MET A 66 1.96 4.68 -17.01
N ARG A 67 3.27 4.66 -17.24
CA ARG A 67 3.81 4.25 -18.54
C ARG A 67 3.54 2.76 -18.76
N SER A 68 3.06 2.39 -19.94
CA SER A 68 2.72 1.00 -20.30
C SER A 68 3.92 0.04 -20.32
N ASP A 69 5.16 0.56 -20.36
CA ASP A 69 6.38 -0.23 -20.30
C ASP A 69 6.95 -0.37 -18.87
N GLU A 70 6.27 0.19 -17.86
CA GLU A 70 6.65 0.11 -16.46
C GLU A 70 5.63 -0.72 -15.67
N VAL A 71 6.10 -1.43 -14.63
CA VAL A 71 5.24 -2.14 -13.69
C VAL A 71 5.45 -1.60 -12.27
N ALA A 72 4.35 -1.33 -11.57
CA ALA A 72 4.43 -0.90 -10.17
C ALA A 72 4.95 -2.06 -9.31
N SER A 73 5.99 -1.81 -8.53
CA SER A 73 6.54 -2.79 -7.58
C SER A 73 6.08 -2.54 -6.15
N LYS A 74 5.91 -1.27 -5.79
CA LYS A 74 5.36 -0.77 -4.53
C LYS A 74 4.61 0.51 -4.82
N ALA A 75 3.53 0.75 -4.07
CA ALA A 75 2.78 1.98 -4.14
C ALA A 75 2.24 2.34 -2.75
N VAL A 76 2.42 3.59 -2.35
CA VAL A 76 1.91 4.13 -1.10
C VAL A 76 1.19 5.43 -1.39
N LEU A 77 -0.06 5.51 -0.96
CA LEU A 77 -0.82 6.73 -0.97
C LEU A 77 -0.64 7.45 0.37
N ASN A 78 -0.01 8.62 0.35
CA ASN A 78 0.03 9.54 1.48
C ASN A 78 -1.14 10.53 1.37
N LEU A 79 -2.11 10.42 2.27
CA LEU A 79 -3.24 11.32 2.36
C LEU A 79 -3.04 12.34 3.48
N GLU A 80 -3.18 13.61 3.13
CA GLU A 80 -3.37 14.69 4.08
C GLU A 80 -4.86 15.04 4.09
N TYR A 81 -5.52 14.97 5.23
CA TYR A 81 -6.94 15.31 5.34
C TYR A 81 -7.29 15.94 6.68
N THR A 82 -8.39 16.69 6.70
CA THR A 82 -8.94 17.32 7.90
C THR A 82 -10.42 16.94 8.03
N PRO A 83 -10.78 16.11 9.02
CA PRO A 83 -12.17 15.77 9.30
C PRO A 83 -12.86 16.89 10.09
N SER A 84 -14.17 17.05 9.89
CA SER A 84 -14.99 17.97 10.67
C SER A 84 -14.93 17.66 12.17
N PRO A 85 -14.86 18.69 13.05
CA PRO A 85 -14.81 18.48 14.50
C PRO A 85 -16.10 17.87 15.08
N SER A 86 -17.20 17.91 14.32
CA SER A 86 -18.50 17.39 14.74
C SER A 86 -18.73 15.92 14.39
N LEU A 87 -17.74 15.24 13.78
CA LEU A 87 -17.88 13.84 13.40
C LEU A 87 -17.79 12.92 14.60
N LEU A 88 -18.54 11.82 14.54
CA LEU A 88 -18.45 10.71 15.45
C LEU A 88 -17.23 9.84 15.09
N PRO A 89 -16.25 9.68 16.01
CA PRO A 89 -15.13 8.78 15.82
C PRO A 89 -15.59 7.33 15.62
N VAL A 90 -14.78 6.52 14.96
CA VAL A 90 -15.02 5.09 14.63
C VAL A 90 -16.15 4.87 13.62
N GLN A 91 -17.26 5.60 13.72
CA GLN A 91 -18.37 5.53 12.75
C GLN A 91 -18.04 6.28 11.46
N SER A 92 -17.38 7.44 11.59
CA SER A 92 -16.94 8.19 10.42
C SER A 92 -15.66 7.58 9.85
N GLN A 93 -15.61 7.39 8.55
CA GLN A 93 -14.48 6.76 7.86
C GLN A 93 -14.28 7.32 6.46
N LEU A 94 -13.05 7.23 5.97
CA LEU A 94 -12.67 7.52 4.59
C LEU A 94 -12.26 6.21 3.93
N LYS A 95 -12.97 5.83 2.87
CA LYS A 95 -12.62 4.67 2.05
C LYS A 95 -11.77 5.12 0.86
N VAL A 96 -10.78 4.33 0.52
CA VAL A 96 -9.90 4.55 -0.62
C VAL A 96 -10.08 3.40 -1.60
N TYR A 97 -10.46 3.74 -2.83
CA TYR A 97 -10.58 2.78 -3.92
C TYR A 97 -9.56 3.11 -5.02
N LEU A 98 -9.05 2.06 -5.65
CA LEU A 98 -8.24 2.11 -6.86
C LEU A 98 -8.92 1.22 -7.90
N ASN A 99 -9.29 1.79 -9.05
CA ASN A 99 -9.96 1.05 -10.13
C ASN A 99 -11.19 0.26 -9.62
N ASP A 100 -11.99 0.94 -8.80
CA ASP A 100 -13.18 0.42 -8.11
C ASP A 100 -12.95 -0.70 -7.08
N GLU A 101 -11.71 -1.11 -6.84
CA GLU A 101 -11.34 -2.03 -5.77
C GLU A 101 -11.02 -1.28 -4.47
N LEU A 102 -11.52 -1.78 -3.33
CA LEU A 102 -11.28 -1.19 -2.01
C LEU A 102 -9.84 -1.47 -1.53
N MET A 103 -9.00 -0.43 -1.54
CA MET A 103 -7.61 -0.54 -1.08
C MET A 103 -7.46 -0.43 0.43
N GLY A 104 -8.30 0.40 1.07
CA GLY A 104 -8.21 0.62 2.51
C GLY A 104 -9.33 1.48 3.07
N VAL A 105 -9.51 1.38 4.38
CA VAL A 105 -10.48 2.16 5.16
C VAL A 105 -9.74 2.87 6.29
N LEU A 106 -9.90 4.18 6.36
CA LEU A 106 -9.31 5.04 7.36
C LEU A 106 -10.41 5.51 8.33
N PRO A 107 -10.52 4.93 9.53
CA PRO A 107 -11.47 5.41 10.52
C PRO A 107 -11.03 6.78 11.06
N VAL A 108 -11.99 7.67 11.28
CA VAL A 108 -11.75 8.95 11.96
C VAL A 108 -11.66 8.70 13.45
N THR A 109 -10.60 9.20 14.07
CA THR A 109 -10.36 9.11 15.52
C THR A 109 -10.63 10.45 16.20
N LYS A 110 -10.81 10.45 17.52
CA LYS A 110 -11.17 11.65 18.28
C LYS A 110 -10.07 12.72 18.21
N GLU A 111 -8.82 12.30 18.11
CA GLU A 111 -7.64 13.15 18.11
C GLU A 111 -7.50 13.95 16.81
N GLN A 112 -8.07 13.43 15.71
CA GLN A 112 -8.01 13.98 14.36
C GLN A 112 -9.08 15.04 14.09
N LEU A 113 -10.15 15.07 14.89
CA LEU A 113 -11.29 15.97 14.72
C LEU A 113 -10.86 17.45 14.66
N GLY A 114 -11.17 18.12 13.55
CA GLY A 114 -10.80 19.51 13.29
C GLY A 114 -9.31 19.77 13.08
N LYS A 115 -8.48 18.72 12.99
CA LYS A 115 -7.03 18.83 12.83
C LYS A 115 -6.55 18.20 11.54
N LYS A 116 -5.51 18.81 10.97
CA LYS A 116 -4.82 18.24 9.82
C LYS A 116 -4.13 16.93 10.23
N THR A 117 -4.46 15.88 9.52
CA THR A 117 -4.03 14.50 9.78
C THR A 117 -3.34 13.95 8.54
N LEU A 118 -2.29 13.14 8.76
CA LEU A 118 -1.62 12.39 7.71
C LEU A 118 -1.92 10.90 7.89
N ALA A 119 -2.26 10.21 6.81
CA ALA A 119 -2.40 8.76 6.77
C ALA A 119 -1.67 8.18 5.57
N GLN A 120 -1.17 6.97 5.74
CA GLN A 120 -0.57 6.20 4.67
C GLN A 120 -1.46 5.00 4.38
N VAL A 121 -1.81 4.81 3.11
CA VAL A 121 -2.54 3.65 2.65
C VAL A 121 -1.60 2.86 1.74
N PRO A 122 -1.17 1.64 2.14
CA PRO A 122 -0.43 0.78 1.24
C PRO A 122 -1.35 0.33 0.11
N ILE A 123 -0.85 0.40 -1.12
CA ILE A 123 -1.63 0.11 -2.31
C ILE A 123 -1.03 -1.13 -2.94
N ASN A 124 -1.89 -2.12 -3.21
CA ASN A 124 -1.44 -3.34 -3.84
C ASN A 124 -1.13 -3.03 -5.32
N PRO A 125 0.14 -3.15 -5.76
CA PRO A 125 0.54 -2.77 -7.11
C PRO A 125 -0.13 -3.61 -8.20
N LEU A 126 -0.67 -4.79 -7.87
CA LEU A 126 -1.39 -5.64 -8.82
C LEU A 126 -2.66 -4.98 -9.40
N PHE A 127 -3.20 -3.98 -8.72
CA PHE A 127 -4.36 -3.22 -9.17
C PHE A 127 -3.98 -1.97 -9.98
N ILE A 128 -2.69 -1.67 -10.12
CA ILE A 128 -2.20 -0.53 -10.91
C ILE A 128 -2.09 -0.95 -12.37
N THR A 129 -2.73 -0.17 -13.23
CA THR A 129 -2.76 -0.33 -14.69
C THR A 129 -2.18 0.92 -15.37
N ASP A 130 -2.19 0.97 -16.71
CA ASP A 130 -1.72 2.14 -17.46
C ASP A 130 -2.55 3.39 -17.18
N PHE A 131 -3.86 3.23 -16.99
CA PHE A 131 -4.78 4.28 -16.57
C PHE A 131 -5.44 3.88 -15.26
N ASN A 132 -5.31 4.71 -14.23
CA ASN A 132 -5.83 4.44 -12.91
C ASN A 132 -6.81 5.50 -12.46
N ARG A 133 -7.89 5.06 -11.83
CA ARG A 133 -8.87 5.93 -11.20
C ARG A 133 -8.90 5.67 -9.71
N VAL A 134 -8.52 6.68 -8.95
CA VAL A 134 -8.58 6.71 -7.50
C VAL A 134 -9.90 7.35 -7.10
N ARG A 135 -10.66 6.67 -6.25
CA ARG A 135 -11.89 7.22 -5.69
C ARG A 135 -11.79 7.23 -4.17
N LEU A 136 -11.99 8.41 -3.59
CA LEU A 136 -12.14 8.61 -2.17
C LEU A 136 -13.63 8.72 -1.85
N GLU A 137 -14.09 8.00 -0.84
CA GLU A 137 -15.49 8.00 -0.41
C GLU A 137 -15.55 8.29 1.09
N PHE A 138 -16.16 9.41 1.43
CA PHE A 138 -16.39 9.83 2.80
C PHE A 138 -17.70 9.26 3.33
N VAL A 139 -17.62 8.50 4.42
CA VAL A 139 -18.79 8.09 5.20
C VAL A 139 -18.72 8.85 6.50
N GLY A 140 -19.59 9.84 6.66
CA GLY A 140 -19.59 10.73 7.82
C GLY A 140 -20.86 10.58 8.65
N HIS A 141 -20.67 10.52 9.96
CA HIS A 141 -21.74 10.57 10.96
C HIS A 141 -21.41 11.66 11.98
N TYR A 142 -22.39 12.46 12.38
CA TYR A 142 -22.29 13.52 13.39
C TYR A 142 -23.27 13.32 14.56
N ARG A 143 -24.20 12.36 14.47
CA ARG A 143 -25.09 11.93 15.56
C ARG A 143 -25.58 10.50 15.31
N ASP A 144 -25.91 9.76 16.36
CA ASP A 144 -26.33 8.35 16.20
C ASP A 144 -27.75 8.17 15.61
N VAL A 145 -28.61 9.19 15.68
CA VAL A 145 -30.04 9.08 15.30
C VAL A 145 -30.52 10.33 14.56
N CYS A 146 -31.35 10.15 13.52
CA CYS A 146 -32.00 11.21 12.74
C CYS A 146 -31.02 12.24 12.15
N GLU A 147 -30.01 11.76 11.43
CA GLU A 147 -29.06 12.60 10.69
C GLU A 147 -29.69 13.29 9.49
N ASN A 148 -29.24 14.51 9.21
CA ASN A 148 -29.49 15.17 7.95
C ASN A 148 -28.25 15.01 7.05
N PRO A 149 -28.33 14.29 5.91
CA PRO A 149 -27.20 14.13 5.00
C PRO A 149 -26.72 15.46 4.37
N ALA A 150 -27.59 16.48 4.34
CA ALA A 150 -27.27 17.83 3.89
C ALA A 150 -26.70 18.75 4.99
N SER A 151 -26.41 18.21 6.16
CA SER A 151 -25.80 18.97 7.26
C SER A 151 -24.43 19.53 6.87
N SER A 152 -24.22 20.83 7.11
CA SER A 152 -22.93 21.50 6.89
C SER A 152 -21.82 20.99 7.82
N THR A 153 -22.16 20.22 8.85
CA THR A 153 -21.20 19.57 9.76
C THR A 153 -20.57 18.31 9.16
N LEU A 154 -21.19 17.72 8.13
CA LEU A 154 -20.69 16.51 7.47
C LEU A 154 -19.68 16.88 6.39
N TRP A 155 -18.41 16.92 6.79
CA TRP A 155 -17.34 17.18 5.85
C TRP A 155 -15.99 16.59 6.21
N LEU A 156 -15.20 16.36 5.17
CA LEU A 156 -13.79 15.96 5.22
C LEU A 156 -13.05 16.62 4.05
N ASP A 157 -12.06 17.45 4.37
CA ASP A 157 -11.27 18.16 3.36
C ASP A 157 -9.93 17.45 3.12
N ILE A 158 -9.68 17.04 1.87
CA ILE A 158 -8.43 16.43 1.40
C ILE A 158 -7.46 17.53 0.96
N GLY A 159 -6.31 17.57 1.62
CA GLY A 159 -5.24 18.54 1.37
C GLY A 159 -4.45 18.24 0.11
N ARG A 160 -3.93 19.31 -0.50
CA ARG A 160 -3.14 19.26 -1.74
C ARG A 160 -1.74 18.65 -1.61
N ASN A 161 -1.28 18.48 -0.37
CA ASN A 161 0.00 17.84 -0.06
C ASN A 161 -0.08 16.32 -0.13
N SER A 162 -1.27 15.77 -0.34
CA SER A 162 -1.45 14.35 -0.60
C SER A 162 -0.68 13.93 -1.85
N ALA A 163 -0.05 12.76 -1.80
CA ALA A 163 0.82 12.29 -2.87
C ALA A 163 0.93 10.77 -2.91
N TRP A 164 1.06 10.25 -4.12
CA TRP A 164 1.50 8.89 -4.41
C TRP A 164 3.03 8.83 -4.40
N ILE A 165 3.56 7.76 -3.82
CA ILE A 165 4.99 7.40 -3.80
C ILE A 165 5.13 5.94 -4.19
#